data_AF-A0A7W0LTY7-F1
#
_entry.id   AF-A0A7W0LTY7-F1
#
_cell.length_a   1.000
_cell.length_b   1.000
_cell.length_c   1.000
_cell.angle_alpha   90.00
_cell.angle_beta   90.00
_cell.angle_gamma   90.00
#
_symmetry.space_group_name_H-M   'P 1'
#
loop_
_entity.id
_entity.type
_entity.pdbx_description
1 polymer ?
#
loop_
_entity_poly.entity_id
_entity_poly.type
_entity_poly.pdbx_seq_one_letter_code
_entity_poly.pdbx_strand_id
1 'polypeptide(L)' 'MARSTVEVDLRLEPDSDALVRRLSELKEELDLNIELASPPDFVPELPGFEEIEPMLHRYPAIDPASFRAKVERALGDS' A
#
# COMPACT_ATOMS: atom_id res chain seq x y z
N MET A 1 11.44 37.01 -12.63
CA MET A 1 12.23 35.79 -12.38
C MET A 1 11.23 34.68 -12.14
N ALA A 2 11.18 33.65 -12.99
CA ALA A 2 10.28 32.51 -12.79
C ALA A 2 10.86 31.64 -11.64
N ARG A 3 10.04 31.31 -10.64
CA ARG A 3 10.39 30.37 -9.56
C ARG A 3 10.21 28.95 -10.13
N SER A 4 11.29 28.18 -10.27
CA SER A 4 11.21 26.78 -10.70
C SER A 4 11.07 25.87 -9.48
N THR A 5 10.09 24.98 -9.49
CA THR A 5 9.96 23.90 -8.51
C THR A 5 10.87 22.74 -8.91
N VAL A 6 11.56 22.12 -7.95
CA VAL A 6 12.40 20.93 -8.16
C VAL A 6 11.68 19.75 -7.52
N GLU A 7 11.43 18.70 -8.30
CA GLU A 7 10.80 17.46 -7.83
C GLU A 7 11.86 16.39 -7.55
N VAL A 8 11.69 15.65 -6.46
CA VAL A 8 12.65 14.64 -5.99
C VAL A 8 11.88 13.39 -5.56
N ASP A 9 12.15 12.26 -6.21
CA ASP A 9 11.55 10.96 -5.88
C ASP A 9 12.35 10.23 -4.81
N LEU A 10 11.66 9.69 -3.79
CA LEU A 10 12.26 8.94 -2.69
C LEU A 10 11.55 7.59 -2.52
N ARG A 11 12.32 6.49 -2.48
CA ARG A 11 11.83 5.15 -2.12
C ARG A 11 12.26 4.83 -0.70
N LEU A 12 11.30 4.44 0.14
CA LEU A 12 11.56 4.04 1.53
C LEU A 12 11.51 2.52 1.62
N GLU A 13 12.61 1.89 2.08
CA GLU A 13 12.63 0.46 2.38
C GLU A 13 13.43 0.20 3.68
N PRO A 14 12.80 -0.32 4.76
CA PRO A 14 11.37 -0.59 4.91
C PRO A 14 10.53 0.69 5.07
N ASP A 15 9.23 0.59 4.84
CA ASP A 15 8.28 1.66 5.19
C ASP A 15 8.35 1.94 6.70
N SER A 16 8.51 3.22 7.06
CA SER A 16 8.68 3.67 8.44
C SER A 16 7.80 4.88 8.72
N ASP A 17 6.78 4.68 9.55
CA ASP A 17 5.89 5.75 10.05
C ASP A 17 6.67 6.91 10.67
N ALA A 18 7.78 6.61 11.35
CA ALA A 18 8.62 7.63 11.96
C ALA A 18 9.24 8.56 10.90
N LEU A 19 9.62 8.01 9.75
CA LEU A 19 10.21 8.76 8.66
C LEU A 19 9.17 9.64 7.95
N VAL A 20 7.96 9.12 7.72
CA VAL A 20 6.83 9.91 7.18
C VAL A 20 6.52 11.12 8.06
N ARG A 21 6.51 10.96 9.40
CA ARG A 21 6.31 12.08 10.34
C ARG A 21 7.42 13.13 10.26
N ARG A 22 8.68 12.69 10.09
CA ARG A 22 9.81 13.61 9.92
C ARG A 22 9.75 14.37 8.60
N LEU A 23 9.27 13.76 7.52
CA LEU A 23 9.06 14.45 6.25
C LEU A 23 8.02 15.57 6.40
N SER A 24 6.95 15.36 7.16
CA SER A 24 5.97 16.43 7.46
C SER A 24 6.58 17.60 8.23
N GLU A 25 7.46 17.34 9.20
CA GLU A 25 8.19 18.40 9.92
C GLU A 25 9.13 19.16 8.97
N LEU A 26 9.87 18.44 8.14
CA LEU A 26 10.83 18.99 7.19
C LEU A 26 10.14 19.86 6.11
N LYS A 27 8.94 19.46 5.67
CA LYS A 27 8.10 20.23 4.74
C LYS A 27 7.87 21.65 5.23
N GLU A 28 7.53 21.79 6.51
CA GLU A 28 7.24 23.08 7.14
C GLU A 28 8.52 23.89 7.40
N GLU A 29 9.61 23.23 7.78
CA GLU A 29 10.92 23.89 7.97
C GLU A 29 11.48 24.46 6.66
N LEU A 30 11.31 23.72 5.55
CA LEU A 30 11.88 24.07 4.25
C LEU A 30 10.92 24.84 3.32
N ASP A 31 9.68 25.13 3.73
CA ASP A 31 8.63 25.72 2.88
C ASP A 31 8.46 24.97 1.54
N LEU A 32 8.38 23.62 1.63
CA LEU A 32 8.23 22.73 0.48
C LEU A 32 6.81 22.16 0.40
N ASN A 33 6.44 21.67 -0.79
CA ASN A 33 5.28 20.81 -0.95
C ASN A 33 5.78 19.35 -0.99
N ILE A 34 5.19 18.48 -0.18
CA ILE A 34 5.48 17.04 -0.19
C ILE A 34 4.15 16.31 -0.43
N GLU A 35 4.11 15.50 -1.47
CA GLU A 35 2.96 14.67 -1.83
C GLU A 35 3.34 13.20 -1.64
N LEU A 36 2.45 12.43 -0.99
CA LEU A 36 2.62 10.99 -0.88
C LEU A 36 2.07 10.35 -2.15
N ALA A 37 2.97 9.79 -2.94
CA ALA A 37 2.59 9.00 -4.11
C ALA A 37 2.83 7.51 -3.82
N SER A 38 1.84 6.71 -4.20
CA SER A 38 1.85 5.26 -4.19
C SER A 38 2.35 4.73 -5.55
N PRO A 39 2.89 3.51 -5.64
CA PRO A 39 3.32 2.94 -6.92
C PRO A 39 2.25 3.00 -8.04
N PRO A 40 0.95 2.79 -7.79
CA PRO A 40 -0.11 3.01 -8.79
C PRO A 40 -0.11 4.39 -9.44
N ASP A 41 0.37 5.44 -8.77
CA ASP A 41 0.39 6.80 -9.31
C ASP A 41 1.40 6.97 -10.47
N PHE A 42 2.32 6.02 -10.63
CA PHE A 42 3.37 6.04 -11.67
C PHE A 42 3.33 4.86 -12.63
N VAL A 43 2.57 3.81 -12.30
CA VAL A 43 2.43 2.63 -13.16
C VAL A 43 1.16 2.80 -14.00
N PRO A 44 1.24 2.72 -15.35
CA PRO A 44 0.03 2.76 -16.16
C PRO A 44 -0.92 1.64 -15.75
N GLU A 45 -2.21 1.95 -15.67
CA GLU A 45 -3.22 0.93 -15.40
C GLU A 45 -3.10 -0.21 -16.40
N LEU A 46 -3.13 -1.44 -15.89
CA LEU A 46 -3.09 -2.62 -16.72
C LEU A 46 -4.36 -2.66 -17.56
N PRO A 47 -4.27 -2.76 -18.90
CA PRO A 47 -5.46 -2.88 -19.74
C PRO A 47 -6.36 -4.02 -19.27
N GLY A 48 -7.64 -3.71 -19.02
CA GLY A 48 -8.64 -4.63 -18.53
C GLY A 48 -8.60 -4.93 -17.03
N PHE A 49 -7.84 -4.16 -16.25
CA PHE A 49 -7.83 -4.28 -14.79
C PHE A 49 -9.21 -4.03 -14.16
N GLU A 50 -9.97 -3.05 -14.67
CA GLU A 50 -11.33 -2.76 -14.19
C GLU A 50 -12.29 -3.96 -14.32
N GLU A 51 -12.12 -4.81 -15.33
CA GLU A 51 -12.94 -6.01 -15.49
C GLU A 51 -12.52 -7.15 -14.54
N ILE A 52 -11.24 -7.18 -14.17
CA ILE A 52 -10.65 -8.21 -13.29
C ILE A 52 -10.83 -7.82 -11.82
N GLU A 53 -10.82 -6.54 -11.47
CA GLU A 53 -10.86 -6.04 -10.09
C GLU A 53 -12.03 -6.63 -9.28
N PRO A 54 -13.28 -6.69 -9.79
CA PRO A 54 -14.40 -7.31 -9.07
C PRO A 54 -14.24 -8.82 -8.86
N MET A 55 -13.40 -9.48 -9.66
CA MET A 55 -13.11 -10.92 -9.60
C MET A 55 -11.98 -11.25 -8.61
N LEU A 56 -11.26 -10.25 -8.10
CA LEU A 56 -10.17 -10.46 -7.15
C LEU A 56 -10.71 -10.97 -5.81
N HIS A 57 -10.29 -12.18 -5.43
CA HIS A 57 -10.57 -12.71 -4.10
C HIS A 57 -9.76 -11.94 -3.05
N ARG A 58 -10.44 -11.19 -2.18
CA ARG A 58 -9.80 -10.53 -1.03
C ARG A 58 -9.53 -11.54 0.08
N TYR A 59 -8.34 -11.47 0.66
CA TYR A 59 -7.90 -12.41 1.69
C TYR A 59 -8.53 -12.10 3.07
N PRO A 60 -8.91 -13.11 3.86
CA PRO A 60 -8.83 -14.53 3.55
C PRO A 60 -9.97 -14.99 2.62
N ALA A 61 -9.60 -15.64 1.52
CA ALA A 61 -10.54 -16.28 0.59
C ALA A 61 -11.24 -17.53 1.19
N ILE A 62 -10.93 -17.83 2.45
CA ILE A 62 -11.49 -18.92 3.23
C ILE A 62 -12.09 -18.31 4.50
N ASP A 63 -13.34 -18.65 4.80
CA ASP A 63 -13.95 -18.30 6.09
C ASP A 63 -13.11 -18.91 7.24
N PRO A 64 -12.53 -18.08 8.13
CA PRO A 64 -11.63 -18.56 9.18
C PRO A 64 -12.29 -19.56 10.13
N ALA A 65 -13.58 -19.40 10.43
CA ALA A 65 -14.31 -20.28 11.33
C ALA A 65 -14.49 -21.68 10.70
N SER A 66 -14.90 -21.73 9.44
CA SER A 66 -15.05 -22.96 8.67
C SER A 66 -13.71 -23.69 8.48
N PHE A 67 -12.63 -22.94 8.25
CA PHE A 67 -11.28 -23.52 8.15
C PHE A 67 -10.85 -24.18 9.47
N ARG A 68 -11.00 -23.46 10.59
CA ARG A 68 -10.68 -23.97 11.94
C ARG A 68 -11.41 -25.28 12.22
N ALA A 69 -12.73 -25.30 12.02
CA ALA A 69 -13.53 -26.49 12.30
C ALA A 69 -13.08 -27.72 11.49
N LYS A 70 -12.69 -27.53 10.22
CA LYS A 70 -12.16 -28.60 9.37
C LYS A 70 -10.80 -29.11 9.86
N VAL A 71 -9.92 -28.22 10.29
CA VAL A 71 -8.61 -28.59 10.86
C VAL A 71 -8.78 -29.37 12.15
N GLU A 72 -9.63 -28.90 13.07
CA GLU A 72 -9.91 -29.58 14.35
C GLU A 72 -10.46 -30.98 14.14
N ARG A 73 -11.36 -31.18 13.17
CA ARG A 73 -11.85 -32.51 12.80
C ARG A 73 -10.75 -33.41 12.25
N ALA A 74 -9.94 -32.91 11.31
CA ALA A 74 -8.88 -33.69 10.70
C ALA A 74 -7.79 -34.12 11.70
N LEU A 75 -7.57 -33.33 12.75
CA LEU A 75 -6.59 -33.62 13.80
C LEU A 75 -7.18 -34.38 15.00
N GLY A 76 -8.49 -34.31 15.21
CA GLY A 76 -9.20 -34.95 16.33
C GLY A 76 -9.64 -36.40 16.06
N ASP A 77 -9.58 -36.86 14.81
CA ASP A 77 -9.91 -38.25 14.41
C ASP A 77 -8.69 -39.21 14.54
N SER A 78 -7.77 -38.99 15.50
CA SER A 78 -6.62 -39.88 15.81
C SER A 78 -6.76 -40.61 17.13
#